data_AF-F9DR71-F1
#
_entry.id   AF-F9DR71-F1
#
_cell.length_a   1.000
_cell.length_b   1.000
_cell.length_c   1.000
_cell.angle_alpha   90.00
_cell.angle_beta   90.00
_cell.angle_gamma   90.00
#
_symmetry.space_group_name_H-M   'P 1'
#
loop_
_entity.id
_entity.type
_entity.pdbx_description
1 polymer ?
#
loop_
_entity_poly.entity_id
_entity_poly.type
_entity_poly.pdbx_seq_one_letter_code
_entity_poly.pdbx_strand_id
1 'polypeptide(L)'
;MIVLFEIKNIAGKLHIKQNPTQFIREMATGERTVLRSPIEELERKKYFLGNWLKQRQIDIPLIDFVVFAYNNELLIENLAAHRIAFSYEVPNKLRALEIDASILNENQVQQLANELTHAHRVFEPHSLNQKYQLSLEELEMGVTCHGCNRLTMQWGQKMWQCQACGYQDKASHLNTLQEWYYINGKQLTNRQFRQFSRIHSRHTAKRLLANPYTELSGKNKSSIYQLSPKLLTLPTNLSL
;
A
#
# COMPACT_ATOMS: atom_id res chain seq x y z
N MET A 1 -5.20 -27.84 2.49
CA MET A 1 -5.63 -26.70 3.34
C MET A 1 -4.78 -25.47 3.05
N ILE A 2 -5.30 -24.27 3.28
CA ILE A 2 -4.54 -23.01 3.31
C ILE A 2 -4.70 -22.41 4.71
N VAL A 3 -3.58 -21.97 5.30
CA VAL A 3 -3.56 -21.29 6.61
C VAL A 3 -3.32 -19.80 6.40
N LEU A 4 -4.18 -18.97 6.99
CA LEU A 4 -4.15 -17.51 6.90
C LEU A 4 -3.70 -16.91 8.23
N PHE A 5 -2.80 -15.95 8.17
CA PHE A 5 -2.33 -15.24 9.35
C PHE A 5 -2.62 -13.74 9.21
N GLU A 6 -3.27 -13.16 10.21
CA GLU A 6 -3.31 -11.72 10.43
C GLU A 6 -2.33 -11.37 11.56
N ILE A 7 -1.12 -10.95 11.20
CA ILE A 7 -0.08 -10.63 12.18
C ILE A 7 -0.17 -9.16 12.57
N LYS A 8 -0.31 -8.89 13.87
CA LYS A 8 -0.32 -7.54 14.43
C LYS A 8 0.89 -7.30 15.32
N ASN A 9 1.59 -6.19 15.03
CA ASN A 9 2.70 -5.70 15.83
C ASN A 9 2.21 -4.54 16.71
N ILE A 10 1.43 -4.85 17.75
CA ILE A 10 0.78 -3.87 18.62
C ILE A 10 1.19 -4.14 20.06
N ALA A 11 1.87 -3.18 20.71
CA ALA A 11 2.21 -3.26 22.13
C ALA A 11 1.04 -2.84 23.03
N GLY A 12 1.16 -3.10 24.34
CA GLY A 12 0.16 -2.72 25.34
C GLY A 12 -0.84 -3.83 25.66
N LYS A 13 -1.75 -3.57 26.58
CA LYS A 13 -2.84 -4.47 26.94
C LYS A 13 -3.95 -4.38 25.89
N LEU A 14 -4.51 -5.51 25.48
CA LEU A 14 -5.54 -5.56 24.44
C LEU A 14 -6.85 -6.08 25.02
N HIS A 15 -7.90 -5.28 24.91
CA HIS A 15 -9.26 -5.68 25.22
C HIS A 15 -9.99 -5.99 23.91
N ILE A 16 -10.40 -7.24 23.75
CA ILE A 16 -10.98 -7.78 22.53
C ILE A 16 -12.37 -8.30 22.88
N LYS A 17 -13.39 -7.69 22.28
CA LYS A 17 -14.78 -8.10 22.44
C LYS A 17 -15.37 -8.45 21.09
N GLN A 18 -16.21 -9.48 21.04
CA GLN A 18 -17.03 -9.79 19.88
C GLN A 18 -18.52 -9.53 20.21
N ASN A 19 -19.30 -9.14 19.20
CA ASN A 19 -20.75 -8.85 19.30
C ASN A 19 -21.14 -7.74 20.30
N PRO A 20 -20.82 -6.46 20.02
CA PRO A 20 -20.17 -5.93 18.83
C PRO A 20 -18.65 -6.07 18.89
N THR A 21 -17.99 -6.12 17.73
CA THR A 21 -16.54 -6.25 17.68
C THR A 21 -15.86 -4.96 18.15
N GLN A 22 -15.13 -5.04 19.26
CA GLN A 22 -14.28 -3.96 19.77
C GLN A 22 -12.86 -4.46 19.97
N PHE A 23 -11.90 -3.63 19.58
CA PHE A 23 -10.48 -3.89 19.77
C PHE A 23 -9.84 -2.65 20.37
N ILE A 24 -9.54 -2.69 21.66
CA ILE A 24 -9.06 -1.53 22.41
C ILE A 24 -7.67 -1.83 22.91
N ARG A 25 -6.73 -0.94 22.61
CA ARG A 25 -5.39 -0.96 23.18
C ARG A 25 -5.34 -0.06 24.39
N GLU A 26 -4.77 -0.54 25.48
CA GLU A 26 -4.47 0.21 26.69
C GLU A 26 -2.95 0.24 26.92
N MET A 27 -2.40 1.45 27.04
CA MET A 27 -0.97 1.67 27.32
C MET A 27 -0.73 1.64 28.84
N ALA A 28 0.52 1.45 29.26
CA ALA A 28 0.88 1.49 30.68
C ALA A 28 0.57 2.86 31.35
N THR A 29 0.47 3.92 30.55
CA THR A 29 0.04 5.26 31.00
C THR A 29 -1.47 5.35 31.31
N GLY A 30 -2.25 4.32 30.98
CA GLY A 30 -3.71 4.30 31.07
C GLY A 30 -4.42 4.82 29.81
N GLU A 31 -3.69 5.31 28.80
CA GLU A 31 -4.28 5.76 27.54
C GLU A 31 -4.98 4.60 26.80
N ARG A 32 -6.23 4.81 26.40
CA ARG A 32 -7.03 3.84 25.64
C ARG A 32 -7.30 4.32 24.22
N THR A 33 -6.96 3.47 23.24
CA THR A 33 -7.21 3.73 21.82
C THR A 33 -8.09 2.63 21.25
N VAL A 34 -9.22 2.99 20.64
CA VAL A 34 -10.03 2.06 19.84
C VAL A 34 -9.34 1.87 18.50
N LEU A 35 -9.03 0.62 18.14
CA LEU A 35 -8.41 0.26 16.88
C LEU A 35 -9.39 -0.56 16.02
N ARG A 36 -9.05 -0.66 14.74
CA ARG A 36 -9.74 -1.57 13.84
C ARG A 36 -9.48 -3.01 14.25
N SER A 37 -10.53 -3.84 14.22
CA SER A 37 -10.43 -5.23 14.63
C SER A 37 -9.63 -6.08 13.62
N PRO A 38 -8.54 -6.75 14.04
CA PRO A 38 -7.83 -7.71 13.19
C PRO A 38 -8.71 -8.92 12.82
N ILE A 39 -9.71 -9.23 13.62
CA ILE A 39 -10.63 -10.36 13.39
C ILE A 39 -11.48 -10.06 12.16
N GLU A 40 -12.11 -8.88 12.10
CA GLU A 40 -12.91 -8.46 10.95
C GLU A 40 -12.05 -8.27 9.69
N GLU A 41 -10.79 -7.83 9.86
CA GLU A 41 -9.84 -7.76 8.75
C GLU A 41 -9.55 -9.14 8.17
N LEU A 42 -9.34 -10.15 9.03
CA LEU A 42 -9.07 -11.53 8.65
C LEU A 42 -10.30 -12.21 8.02
N GLU A 43 -11.50 -12.01 8.58
CA GLU A 43 -12.76 -12.52 8.01
C GLU A 43 -12.96 -12.02 6.57
N ARG A 44 -12.73 -10.73 6.35
CA ARG A 44 -12.82 -10.15 5.01
C ARG A 44 -11.77 -10.72 4.06
N LYS A 45 -10.53 -10.92 4.51
CA LYS A 45 -9.47 -11.56 3.70
C LYS A 45 -9.84 -13.00 3.34
N LYS A 46 -10.34 -13.76 4.31
CA LYS A 46 -10.82 -15.14 4.14
C LYS A 46 -11.99 -15.21 3.15
N TYR A 47 -12.95 -14.30 3.24
CA TYR A 47 -14.07 -14.18 2.32
C TYR A 47 -13.61 -13.95 0.87
N PHE A 48 -12.74 -12.95 0.64
CA PHE A 48 -12.27 -12.64 -0.71
C PHE A 48 -11.39 -13.75 -1.29
N LEU A 49 -10.49 -14.34 -0.49
CA LEU A 49 -9.67 -15.46 -0.94
C LEU A 49 -10.53 -16.69 -1.25
N GLY A 50 -11.51 -17.00 -0.39
CA GLY A 50 -12.44 -18.11 -0.61
C GLY A 50 -13.22 -17.94 -1.91
N ASN A 51 -13.72 -16.75 -2.20
CA ASN A 51 -14.40 -16.47 -3.48
C ASN A 51 -13.44 -16.60 -4.67
N TRP A 52 -12.20 -16.11 -4.54
CA TRP A 52 -11.18 -16.20 -5.58
C TRP A 52 -10.79 -17.66 -5.90
N LEU A 53 -10.75 -18.53 -4.89
CA LEU A 53 -10.52 -19.98 -5.02
C LEU A 53 -11.73 -20.69 -5.66
N LYS A 54 -12.96 -20.36 -5.24
CA LYS A 54 -14.19 -20.91 -5.82
C LYS A 54 -14.32 -20.62 -7.31
N GLN A 55 -13.93 -19.43 -7.76
CA GLN A 55 -13.89 -19.07 -9.19
C GLN A 55 -12.96 -19.97 -10.01
N ARG A 56 -12.01 -20.65 -9.37
CA ARG A 56 -11.05 -21.59 -9.97
C ARG A 56 -11.42 -23.05 -9.70
N GLN A 57 -12.61 -23.31 -9.15
CA GLN A 57 -13.08 -24.64 -8.77
C GLN A 57 -12.16 -25.34 -7.74
N ILE A 58 -11.50 -24.56 -6.90
CA ILE A 58 -10.67 -25.06 -5.80
C ILE A 58 -11.47 -24.95 -4.51
N ASP A 59 -11.86 -26.09 -3.95
CA ASP A 59 -12.50 -26.18 -2.64
C ASP A 59 -11.50 -26.73 -1.61
N ILE A 60 -10.89 -25.82 -0.84
CA ILE A 60 -9.83 -26.13 0.11
C ILE A 60 -10.16 -25.46 1.45
N PRO A 61 -10.04 -26.17 2.59
CA PRO A 61 -10.25 -25.58 3.90
C PRO A 61 -9.34 -24.38 4.14
N LEU A 62 -9.95 -23.27 4.57
CA LEU A 62 -9.27 -22.06 5.01
C LEU A 62 -9.28 -22.01 6.54
N ILE A 63 -8.11 -22.24 7.14
CA ILE A 63 -7.87 -22.04 8.57
C ILE A 63 -7.21 -20.69 8.76
N ASP A 64 -7.52 -20.00 9.85
CA ASP A 64 -7.08 -18.64 10.07
C ASP A 64 -6.71 -18.38 11.53
N PHE A 65 -5.71 -17.52 11.74
CA PHE A 65 -5.28 -17.07 13.06
C PHE A 65 -4.98 -15.58 13.07
N VAL A 66 -5.41 -14.90 14.12
CA VAL A 66 -4.89 -13.57 14.49
C VAL A 66 -3.67 -13.78 15.38
N VAL A 67 -2.52 -13.26 14.96
CA VAL A 67 -1.24 -13.48 15.63
C VAL A 67 -0.70 -12.18 16.21
N PHE A 68 -0.44 -12.14 17.51
CA PHE A 68 0.22 -11.02 18.16
C PHE A 68 1.71 -11.27 18.28
N ALA A 69 2.52 -10.31 17.79
CA ALA A 69 3.97 -10.40 17.83
C ALA A 69 4.54 -10.17 19.24
N TYR A 70 3.86 -9.35 20.05
CA TYR A 70 4.23 -9.09 21.44
C TYR A 70 3.50 -10.04 22.40
N ASN A 71 4.07 -10.25 23.58
CA ASN A 71 3.42 -10.95 24.69
C ASN A 71 2.46 -10.00 25.40
N ASN A 72 1.42 -9.56 24.68
CA ASN A 72 0.38 -8.69 25.21
C ASN A 72 -0.37 -9.35 26.37
N GLU A 73 -0.81 -8.55 27.34
CA GLU A 73 -1.92 -8.96 28.21
C GLU A 73 -3.21 -8.89 27.38
N LEU A 74 -3.95 -10.00 27.28
CA LEU A 74 -5.19 -10.08 26.51
C LEU A 74 -6.39 -10.23 27.45
N LEU A 75 -7.38 -9.36 27.30
CA LEU A 75 -8.71 -9.50 27.89
C LEU A 75 -9.68 -9.81 26.75
N ILE A 76 -10.23 -11.02 26.72
CA ILE A 76 -11.06 -11.52 25.62
C ILE A 76 -12.48 -11.79 26.13
N GLU A 77 -13.47 -11.15 25.50
CA GLU A 77 -14.89 -11.31 25.79
C GLU A 77 -15.63 -11.86 24.55
N ASN A 78 -16.43 -12.91 24.75
CA ASN A 78 -17.35 -13.47 23.75
C ASN A 78 -16.70 -13.91 22.41
N LEU A 79 -15.39 -14.14 22.39
CA LEU A 79 -14.65 -14.59 21.21
C LEU A 79 -14.07 -15.98 21.44
N ALA A 80 -14.11 -16.80 20.40
CA ALA A 80 -13.46 -18.11 20.42
C ALA A 80 -11.93 -17.95 20.41
N ALA A 81 -11.31 -18.01 21.59
CA ALA A 81 -9.89 -17.73 21.82
C ALA A 81 -8.92 -18.61 21.00
N HIS A 82 -9.37 -19.77 20.51
CA HIS A 82 -8.53 -20.69 19.73
C HIS A 82 -7.96 -20.07 18.43
N ARG A 83 -8.65 -19.06 17.88
CA ARG A 83 -8.24 -18.31 16.68
C ARG A 83 -7.17 -17.26 16.96
N ILE A 84 -6.91 -16.94 18.23
CA ILE A 84 -5.84 -16.03 18.63
C ILE A 84 -4.60 -16.87 18.96
N ALA A 85 -3.44 -16.33 18.58
CA ALA A 85 -2.14 -16.88 18.91
C ALA A 85 -1.16 -15.75 19.24
N PHE A 86 -0.21 -16.03 20.09
CA PHE A 86 1.06 -15.32 20.07
C PHE A 86 2.01 -15.92 19.04
N SER A 87 2.96 -15.12 18.57
CA SER A 87 3.97 -15.55 17.59
C SER A 87 4.68 -16.84 18.00
N TYR A 88 4.99 -17.01 19.29
CA TYR A 88 5.65 -18.21 19.83
C TYR A 88 4.74 -19.45 19.86
N GLU A 89 3.41 -19.30 19.75
CA GLU A 89 2.46 -20.42 19.73
C GLU A 89 2.22 -20.95 18.31
N VAL A 90 2.54 -20.17 17.27
CA VAL A 90 2.27 -20.53 15.87
C VAL A 90 2.86 -21.88 15.49
N PRO A 91 4.13 -22.23 15.83
CA PRO A 91 4.67 -23.55 15.48
C PRO A 91 3.89 -24.71 16.10
N ASN A 92 3.42 -24.57 17.35
CA ASN A 92 2.62 -25.59 18.03
C ASN A 92 1.23 -25.71 17.40
N LYS A 93 0.58 -24.58 17.12
CA LYS A 93 -0.72 -24.56 16.44
C LYS A 93 -0.66 -25.22 15.06
N LEU A 94 0.38 -24.95 14.27
CA LEU A 94 0.58 -25.59 12.97
C LEU A 94 0.80 -27.10 13.07
N ARG A 95 1.60 -27.57 14.05
CA ARG A 95 1.80 -29.01 14.28
C ARG A 95 0.54 -29.74 14.73
N ALA A 96 -0.38 -29.04 15.39
CA ALA A 96 -1.64 -29.61 15.85
C ALA A 96 -2.73 -29.67 14.76
N LEU A 97 -2.48 -29.10 13.57
CA LEU A 97 -3.45 -29.18 12.47
C LEU A 97 -3.40 -30.55 11.81
N GLU A 98 -4.55 -31.22 11.79
CA GLU A 98 -4.72 -32.48 11.06
C GLU A 98 -4.88 -32.19 9.55
N ILE A 99 -4.23 -33.00 8.72
CA ILE A 99 -4.35 -32.93 7.26
C ILE A 99 -5.09 -34.19 6.80
N ASP A 100 -6.41 -34.10 6.73
CA ASP A 100 -7.26 -35.27 6.52
C ASP A 100 -7.17 -35.86 5.10
N ALA A 101 -6.83 -35.03 4.09
CA ALA A 101 -6.57 -35.49 2.71
C ALA A 101 -5.80 -34.45 1.88
N SER A 102 -4.97 -34.93 0.94
CA SER A 102 -4.36 -34.08 -0.10
C SER A 102 -5.43 -33.67 -1.13
N ILE A 103 -5.93 -32.45 -0.98
CA ILE A 103 -6.88 -31.83 -1.92
C ILE A 103 -6.16 -31.36 -3.19
N LEU A 104 -4.91 -30.91 -3.05
CA LEU A 104 -4.05 -30.47 -4.14
C LEU A 104 -2.73 -31.25 -4.08
N ASN A 105 -2.26 -31.70 -5.24
CA ASN A 105 -0.91 -32.22 -5.41
C ASN A 105 0.13 -31.09 -5.50
N GLU A 106 1.41 -31.44 -5.45
CA GLU A 106 2.52 -30.46 -5.46
C GLU A 106 2.49 -29.54 -6.69
N ASN A 107 2.21 -30.07 -7.88
CA ASN A 107 2.11 -29.27 -9.10
C ASN A 107 0.95 -28.27 -9.04
N GLN A 108 -0.21 -28.69 -8.51
CA GLN A 108 -1.37 -27.81 -8.34
C GLN A 108 -1.10 -26.72 -7.28
N VAL A 109 -0.37 -27.03 -6.22
CA VAL A 109 0.07 -26.04 -5.23
C VAL A 109 0.97 -25.00 -5.89
N GLN A 110 1.95 -25.43 -6.70
CA GLN A 110 2.84 -24.50 -7.41
C GLN A 110 2.09 -23.64 -8.43
N GLN A 111 1.14 -24.22 -9.17
CA GLN A 111 0.28 -23.48 -10.09
C GLN A 111 -0.55 -22.42 -9.35
N LEU A 112 -1.18 -22.80 -8.23
CA LEU A 112 -1.96 -21.90 -7.41
C LEU A 112 -1.10 -20.75 -6.84
N ALA A 113 0.13 -21.05 -6.39
CA ALA A 113 1.06 -20.03 -5.92
C ALA A 113 1.41 -19.02 -7.02
N ASN A 114 1.73 -19.51 -8.23
CA ASN A 114 2.00 -18.64 -9.38
C ASN A 114 0.78 -17.79 -9.75
N GLU A 115 -0.42 -18.35 -9.74
CA GLU A 115 -1.65 -17.60 -9.99
C GLU A 115 -1.91 -16.52 -8.95
N LEU A 116 -1.67 -16.80 -7.66
CA LEU A 116 -1.75 -15.80 -6.60
C LEU A 116 -0.76 -14.66 -6.84
N THR A 117 0.48 -14.98 -7.22
CA THR A 117 1.50 -13.97 -7.56
C THR A 117 1.10 -13.15 -8.78
N HIS A 118 0.57 -13.77 -9.83
CA HIS A 118 0.13 -13.06 -11.03
C HIS A 118 -1.15 -12.24 -10.82
N ALA A 119 -2.05 -12.70 -9.94
CA ALA A 119 -3.26 -11.98 -9.58
C ALA A 119 -2.99 -10.85 -8.58
N HIS A 120 -1.87 -10.89 -7.85
CA HIS A 120 -1.48 -9.84 -6.94
C HIS A 120 -1.33 -8.51 -7.69
N ARG A 121 -2.06 -7.51 -7.21
CA ARG A 121 -1.92 -6.12 -7.65
C ARG A 121 -1.60 -5.29 -6.43
N VAL A 122 -0.58 -4.45 -6.56
CA VAL A 122 -0.36 -3.39 -5.58
C VAL A 122 -1.64 -2.56 -5.54
N PHE A 123 -2.14 -2.27 -4.34
CA PHE A 123 -3.30 -1.41 -4.18
C PHE A 123 -2.99 -0.06 -4.83
N GLU A 124 -3.68 0.23 -5.93
CA GLU A 124 -3.63 1.55 -6.56
C GLU A 124 -4.76 2.38 -5.95
N PRO A 125 -4.44 3.40 -5.13
CA PRO A 125 -5.46 4.28 -4.60
C PRO A 125 -6.18 4.99 -5.74
N HIS A 126 -7.49 5.15 -5.60
CA HIS A 126 -8.24 6.09 -6.44
C HIS A 126 -7.60 7.47 -6.30
N SER A 127 -7.48 8.19 -7.41
CA SER A 127 -6.83 9.50 -7.36
C SER A 127 -7.65 10.45 -6.49
N LEU A 128 -6.99 11.31 -5.71
CA LEU A 128 -7.69 12.24 -4.80
C LEU A 128 -8.69 13.11 -5.54
N ASN A 129 -8.38 13.49 -6.80
CA ASN A 129 -9.29 14.24 -7.65
C ASN A 129 -10.63 13.52 -7.90
N GLN A 130 -10.64 12.19 -8.04
CA GLN A 130 -11.91 11.44 -8.20
C GLN A 130 -12.82 11.54 -6.97
N LYS A 131 -12.23 11.70 -5.77
CA LYS A 131 -12.97 11.78 -4.51
C LYS A 131 -13.35 13.21 -4.13
N TYR A 132 -12.45 14.16 -4.35
CA TYR A 132 -12.54 15.53 -3.85
C TYR A 132 -12.72 16.58 -4.95
N GLN A 133 -12.69 16.18 -6.23
CA GLN A 133 -12.86 17.07 -7.40
C GLN A 133 -11.88 18.25 -7.41
N LEU A 134 -10.63 17.99 -6.98
CA LEU A 134 -9.58 19.00 -6.88
C LEU A 134 -9.21 19.56 -8.26
N SER A 135 -9.19 20.88 -8.39
CA SER A 135 -8.60 21.55 -9.53
C SER A 135 -7.07 21.67 -9.37
N LEU A 136 -6.32 21.75 -10.48
CA LEU A 136 -4.88 22.02 -10.41
C LEU A 136 -4.55 23.42 -9.87
N GLU A 137 -5.53 24.32 -9.85
CA GLU A 137 -5.39 25.71 -9.41
C GLU A 137 -5.45 25.84 -7.89
N GLU A 138 -6.11 24.90 -7.20
CA GLU A 138 -6.15 24.81 -5.74
C GLU A 138 -4.90 24.18 -5.14
N LEU A 139 -4.04 23.59 -5.98
CA LEU A 139 -2.82 22.93 -5.55
C LEU A 139 -1.64 23.89 -5.61
N GLU A 140 -0.83 23.88 -4.55
CA GLU A 140 0.48 24.53 -4.61
C GLU A 140 1.38 23.74 -5.58
N MET A 141 1.76 24.39 -6.67
CA MET A 141 2.54 23.79 -7.75
C MET A 141 4.03 24.07 -7.57
N GLY A 142 4.86 23.03 -7.70
CA GLY A 142 6.31 23.12 -7.67
C GLY A 142 6.93 21.74 -7.58
N VAL A 143 8.20 21.68 -7.19
CA VAL A 143 8.90 20.43 -6.89
C VAL A 143 9.38 20.48 -5.44
N THR A 144 8.97 19.48 -4.66
CA THR A 144 9.26 19.39 -3.22
C THR A 144 10.74 19.10 -2.98
N CYS A 145 11.38 19.86 -2.10
CA CYS A 145 12.75 19.62 -1.68
C CYS A 145 12.81 18.55 -0.58
N HIS A 146 13.69 17.55 -0.73
CA HIS A 146 13.85 16.51 0.28
C HIS A 146 14.53 16.98 1.58
N GLY A 147 15.33 18.04 1.52
CA GLY A 147 16.04 18.57 2.68
C GLY A 147 15.19 19.48 3.57
N CYS A 148 14.16 20.15 3.02
CA CYS A 148 13.36 21.12 3.78
C CYS A 148 11.84 21.04 3.57
N ASN A 149 11.36 20.10 2.75
CA ASN A 149 9.95 19.87 2.43
C ASN A 149 9.20 21.10 1.89
N ARG A 150 9.90 22.05 1.26
CA ARG A 150 9.31 23.21 0.57
C ARG A 150 9.30 23.00 -0.94
N LEU A 151 8.31 23.57 -1.63
CA LEU A 151 8.17 23.56 -3.10
C LEU A 151 9.12 24.55 -3.81
N THR A 152 10.41 24.52 -3.47
CA THR A 152 11.41 25.52 -3.90
C THR A 152 12.53 24.93 -4.74
N MET A 153 12.37 23.71 -5.26
CA MET A 153 13.34 23.11 -6.17
C MET A 153 13.25 23.74 -7.56
N GLN A 154 14.38 24.18 -8.10
CA GLN A 154 14.50 24.68 -9.46
C GLN A 154 15.43 23.80 -10.29
N TRP A 155 15.07 23.61 -11.56
CA TRP A 155 15.88 22.83 -12.49
C TRP A 155 16.90 23.71 -13.20
N GLY A 156 18.19 23.42 -12.99
CA GLY A 156 19.31 24.11 -13.63
C GLY A 156 20.51 23.18 -13.81
N GLN A 157 21.34 23.39 -14.83
CA GLN A 157 22.58 22.60 -15.05
C GLN A 157 22.40 21.06 -14.97
N LYS A 158 21.24 20.54 -15.40
CA LYS A 158 20.85 19.11 -15.33
C LYS A 158 20.70 18.56 -13.89
N MET A 159 20.34 19.41 -12.94
CA MET A 159 20.13 19.07 -11.53
C MET A 159 18.99 19.89 -10.95
N TRP A 160 18.29 19.34 -9.96
CA TRP A 160 17.41 20.14 -9.12
C TRP A 160 18.20 20.73 -7.97
N GLN A 161 17.97 22.01 -7.68
CA GLN A 161 18.56 22.70 -6.55
C GLN A 161 17.48 23.48 -5.79
N CYS A 162 17.43 23.29 -4.48
CA CYS A 162 16.53 24.00 -3.58
C CYS A 162 17.01 25.44 -3.37
N GLN A 163 16.14 26.41 -3.65
CA GLN A 163 16.44 27.82 -3.40
C GLN A 163 16.36 28.21 -1.91
N ALA A 164 15.78 27.35 -1.06
CA ALA A 164 15.64 27.63 0.38
C ALA A 164 16.76 27.06 1.24
N CYS A 165 17.24 25.84 0.95
CA CYS A 165 18.27 25.16 1.76
C CYS A 165 19.49 24.69 0.97
N GLY A 166 19.53 24.92 -0.35
CA GLY A 166 20.66 24.53 -1.20
C GLY A 166 20.77 23.04 -1.52
N TYR A 167 19.90 22.18 -0.98
CA TYR A 167 19.85 20.75 -1.29
C TYR A 167 19.78 20.49 -2.80
N GLN A 168 20.53 19.49 -3.27
CA GLN A 168 20.63 19.13 -4.67
C GLN A 168 20.23 17.68 -4.90
N ASP A 169 19.48 17.43 -5.98
CA ASP A 169 19.06 16.09 -6.35
C ASP A 169 18.77 16.02 -7.86
N LYS A 170 19.11 14.91 -8.51
CA LYS A 170 18.84 14.70 -9.94
C LYS A 170 17.42 14.16 -10.17
N ALA A 171 16.83 13.54 -9.17
CA ALA A 171 15.63 12.73 -9.28
C ALA A 171 14.37 13.34 -8.64
N SER A 172 14.41 14.60 -8.15
CA SER A 172 13.28 15.18 -7.41
C SER A 172 11.98 15.24 -8.20
N HIS A 173 12.08 15.34 -9.52
CA HIS A 173 10.94 15.22 -10.42
C HIS A 173 10.17 13.89 -10.32
N LEU A 174 10.81 12.79 -9.90
CA LEU A 174 10.15 11.49 -9.72
C LEU A 174 9.14 11.56 -8.57
N ASN A 175 9.45 12.28 -7.49
CA ASN A 175 8.51 12.49 -6.38
C ASN A 175 7.33 13.37 -6.83
N THR A 176 7.58 14.39 -7.64
CA THR A 176 6.51 15.18 -8.27
C THR A 176 5.61 14.33 -9.18
N LEU A 177 6.16 13.31 -9.85
CA LEU A 177 5.33 12.36 -10.60
C LEU A 177 4.51 11.44 -9.68
N GLN A 178 5.01 11.08 -8.50
CA GLN A 178 4.24 10.31 -7.50
C GLN A 178 3.10 11.14 -6.94
N GLU A 179 3.38 12.38 -6.54
CA GLU A 179 2.38 13.35 -6.09
C GLU A 179 1.28 13.50 -7.15
N TRP A 180 1.66 13.67 -8.43
CA TRP A 180 0.71 13.66 -9.54
C TRP A 180 -0.11 12.37 -9.61
N TYR A 181 0.54 11.20 -9.48
CA TYR A 181 -0.13 9.90 -9.52
C TYR A 181 -1.22 9.81 -8.44
N TYR A 182 -0.92 10.21 -7.21
CA TYR A 182 -1.89 10.20 -6.11
C TYR A 182 -3.04 11.19 -6.33
N ILE A 183 -2.78 12.35 -6.93
CA ILE A 183 -3.79 13.40 -7.09
C ILE A 183 -4.66 13.15 -8.32
N ASN A 184 -4.04 12.98 -9.50
CA ASN A 184 -4.70 12.98 -10.80
C ASN A 184 -4.67 11.62 -11.51
N GLY A 185 -3.98 10.63 -10.93
CA GLY A 185 -3.88 9.28 -11.48
C GLY A 185 -2.74 9.11 -12.49
N LYS A 186 -2.80 8.01 -13.24
CA LYS A 186 -1.68 7.52 -14.07
C LYS A 186 -1.40 8.28 -15.36
N GLN A 187 -2.27 9.21 -15.77
CA GLN A 187 -2.12 9.90 -17.06
C GLN A 187 -1.60 11.32 -16.86
N LEU A 188 -0.61 11.69 -17.67
CA LEU A 188 0.05 12.98 -17.59
C LEU A 188 0.45 13.48 -18.97
N THR A 189 0.08 14.70 -19.31
CA THR A 189 0.62 15.38 -20.50
C THR A 189 1.87 16.18 -20.16
N ASN A 190 2.70 16.47 -21.16
CA ASN A 190 3.85 17.37 -20.98
C ASN A 190 3.40 18.76 -20.46
N ARG A 191 2.25 19.26 -20.92
CA ARG A 191 1.69 20.54 -20.46
C ARG A 191 1.33 20.49 -18.98
N GLN A 192 0.63 19.45 -18.56
CA GLN A 192 0.26 19.24 -17.15
C GLN A 192 1.50 19.10 -16.27
N PHE A 193 2.50 18.33 -16.70
CA PHE A 193 3.74 18.18 -15.94
C PHE A 193 4.46 19.51 -15.74
N ARG A 194 4.54 20.33 -16.80
CA ARG A 194 5.12 21.67 -16.74
C ARG A 194 4.37 22.60 -15.79
N GLN A 195 3.05 22.56 -15.83
CA GLN A 195 2.20 23.35 -14.95
C GLN A 195 2.43 22.96 -13.49
N PHE A 196 2.37 21.65 -13.20
CA PHE A 196 2.52 21.09 -11.86
C PHE A 196 3.94 21.27 -11.29
N SER A 197 4.98 21.00 -12.08
CA SER A 197 6.41 21.12 -11.66
C SER A 197 7.01 22.51 -11.84
N ARG A 198 6.25 23.48 -12.37
CA ARG A 198 6.71 24.83 -12.76
C ARG A 198 7.85 24.85 -13.80
N ILE A 199 8.07 23.78 -14.56
CA ILE A 199 9.04 23.77 -15.67
C ILE A 199 8.51 24.53 -16.88
N HIS A 200 9.21 25.59 -17.29
CA HIS A 200 8.80 26.36 -18.46
C HIS A 200 9.13 25.70 -19.79
N SER A 201 10.24 24.95 -19.92
CA SER A 201 10.65 24.37 -21.20
C SER A 201 9.99 23.03 -21.50
N ARG A 202 9.28 22.95 -22.64
CA ARG A 202 8.72 21.68 -23.18
C ARG A 202 9.79 20.60 -23.40
N HIS A 203 11.00 21.00 -23.79
CA HIS A 203 12.09 20.08 -24.08
C HIS A 203 12.72 19.54 -22.80
N THR A 204 12.84 20.38 -21.76
CA THR A 204 13.27 19.93 -20.43
C THR A 204 12.25 18.96 -19.84
N ALA A 205 10.97 19.31 -19.86
CA ALA A 205 9.91 18.43 -19.42
C ALA A 205 9.93 17.07 -20.15
N LYS A 206 10.10 17.07 -21.49
CA LYS A 206 10.20 15.82 -22.26
C LYS A 206 11.38 14.95 -21.82
N ARG A 207 12.54 15.53 -21.49
CA ARG A 207 13.71 14.79 -21.02
C ARG A 207 13.50 14.19 -19.63
N LEU A 208 12.89 14.94 -18.72
CA LEU A 208 12.59 14.46 -17.37
C LEU A 208 11.51 13.36 -17.38
N LEU A 209 10.53 13.49 -18.26
CA LEU A 209 9.51 12.46 -18.53
C LEU A 209 10.01 11.30 -19.41
N ALA A 210 11.29 11.26 -19.77
CA ALA A 210 11.89 10.12 -20.47
C ALA A 210 12.65 9.28 -19.45
N ASN A 211 11.92 8.58 -18.58
CA ASN A 211 12.47 7.78 -17.50
C ASN A 211 11.79 6.39 -17.43
N PRO A 212 12.31 5.44 -16.63
CA PRO A 212 11.78 4.07 -16.57
C PRO A 212 10.35 3.92 -16.03
N TYR A 213 9.77 4.97 -15.46
CA TYR A 213 8.43 4.97 -14.87
C TYR A 213 7.38 5.64 -15.75
N THR A 214 7.74 6.00 -16.98
CA THR A 214 6.88 6.77 -17.89
C THR A 214 6.92 6.18 -19.29
N GLU A 215 5.76 5.85 -19.84
CA GLU A 215 5.62 5.39 -21.22
C GLU A 215 4.83 6.39 -22.05
N LEU A 216 5.36 6.80 -23.20
CA LEU A 216 4.68 7.73 -24.08
C LEU A 216 3.72 6.99 -25.02
N SER A 217 2.44 7.37 -24.96
CA SER A 217 1.39 6.90 -25.86
C SER A 217 0.86 8.04 -26.72
N GLY A 218 0.42 7.75 -27.95
CA GLY A 218 -0.12 8.75 -28.88
C GLY A 218 0.93 9.47 -29.73
N LYS A 219 0.46 10.39 -30.60
CA LYS A 219 1.30 11.15 -31.54
C LYS A 219 1.03 12.64 -31.43
N ASN A 220 2.08 13.45 -31.47
CA ASN A 220 2.00 14.92 -31.52
C ASN A 220 1.15 15.51 -30.38
N LYS A 221 0.04 16.20 -30.70
CA LYS A 221 -0.81 16.90 -29.73
C LYS A 221 -1.60 15.96 -28.81
N SER A 222 -1.78 14.70 -29.18
CA SER A 222 -2.45 13.69 -28.35
C SER A 222 -1.47 12.82 -27.54
N SER A 223 -0.20 13.24 -27.42
CA SER A 223 0.79 12.46 -26.67
C SER A 223 0.53 12.54 -25.17
N ILE A 224 0.31 11.39 -24.54
CA ILE A 224 0.05 11.23 -23.11
C ILE A 224 1.10 10.27 -22.54
N TYR A 225 1.72 10.67 -21.44
CA TYR A 225 2.59 9.81 -20.66
C TYR A 225 1.73 8.98 -19.70
N GLN A 226 1.91 7.66 -19.74
CA GLN A 226 1.38 6.71 -18.78
C GLN A 226 2.42 6.51 -17.68
N LEU A 227 2.06 6.84 -16.45
CA LEU A 227 2.90 6.64 -15.27
C LEU A 227 2.76 5.19 -14.80
N SER A 228 3.89 4.55 -14.52
CA SER A 228 3.94 3.19 -13.98
C SER A 228 3.60 3.18 -12.49
N PRO A 229 2.79 2.22 -11.99
CA PRO A 229 2.58 2.02 -10.56
C PRO A 229 3.87 1.76 -9.77
N LYS A 230 4.93 1.26 -10.44
CA LYS A 230 6.28 1.10 -9.86
C LYS A 230 6.86 2.42 -9.35
N LEU A 231 6.36 3.56 -9.83
CA LEU A 231 6.73 4.85 -9.29
C LEU A 231 6.37 4.95 -7.80
N LEU A 232 5.27 4.35 -7.35
CA LEU A 232 4.80 4.39 -5.97
C LEU A 232 5.65 3.56 -4.99
N THR A 233 6.58 2.75 -5.50
CA THR A 233 7.50 1.97 -4.66
C THR A 233 8.80 2.70 -4.33
N LEU A 234 9.05 3.87 -4.94
CA LEU A 234 10.22 4.67 -4.59
C LEU A 234 10.02 5.34 -3.23
N PRO A 235 11.09 5.54 -2.44
CA PRO A 235 10.99 6.22 -1.15
C PRO A 235 10.37 7.60 -1.32
N THR A 236 9.24 7.83 -0.66
CA THR A 236 8.55 9.12 -0.63
C THR A 236 8.96 9.90 0.62
N ASN A 237 9.14 11.21 0.49
CA ASN A 237 9.15 12.13 1.65
C ASN A 237 7.75 12.47 2.16
N LEU A 238 6.71 11.93 1.51
CA LEU A 238 5.34 12.02 2.00
C LEU A 238 5.27 11.24 3.32
N SER A 239 5.35 11.96 4.43
CA SER A 239 4.87 11.48 5.72
C SER A 239 3.37 11.28 5.57
N LEU A 240 2.96 10.03 5.34
CA LEU A 240 1.58 9.58 5.50
C LEU A 240 1.24 9.51 6.99
#